data_AF-A0A9W8DKT7-F1
#
_entry.id   AF-A0A9W8DKT7-F1
#
_cell.length_a   1.000
_cell.length_b   1.000
_cell.length_c   1.000
_cell.angle_alpha   90.00
_cell.angle_beta   90.00
_cell.angle_gamma   90.00
#
_symmetry.space_group_name_H-M   'P 1'
#
loop_
_entity.id
_entity.type
_entity.pdbx_description
1 polymer ?
#
loop_
_entity_poly.entity_id
_entity_poly.type
_entity_poly.pdbx_seq_one_letter_code
_entity_poly.pdbx_strand_id
1 'polypeptide(L)'
;MSDEIPKTTPVAAEAPEEVEASADVHFEPLVKLEEVEVKTLEEDETPVFKMRAKLFRFSKPDSEWKERGTGDVKLLLHKKNHTVRVLMRRDKTLKICANHLITEDMMLSPNIGSERSWVWNVAADIADGEPKQELLAIRLANADNAQLFKKKFNEARENNVKVKRGEDPLDLTSSITEAGTKQEEAAPKKAEEAKTEEKKAEETKADEKKAEEATA
;
A
#
# COMPACT_ATOMS: atom_id res chain seq x y z
N MET A 1 45.41 -6.46 66.14
CA MET A 1 45.46 -5.14 65.48
C MET A 1 44.18 -5.02 64.70
N SER A 2 43.41 -4.01 65.07
CA SER A 2 42.01 -3.77 64.76
C SER A 2 41.73 -3.63 63.26
N ASP A 3 40.53 -4.07 62.88
CA ASP A 3 39.83 -3.79 61.63
C ASP A 3 39.89 -2.33 61.20
N GLU A 4 40.11 -2.08 59.90
CA GLU A 4 39.32 -1.08 59.16
C GLU A 4 39.42 -1.31 57.64
N ILE A 5 38.29 -1.73 57.05
CA ILE A 5 38.07 -1.76 55.60
C ILE A 5 37.49 -0.39 55.22
N PRO A 6 38.04 0.34 54.23
CA PRO A 6 37.51 1.64 53.85
C PRO A 6 36.11 1.50 53.23
N LYS A 7 35.17 2.26 53.80
CA LYS A 7 33.77 2.40 53.35
C LYS A 7 33.70 2.78 51.87
N THR A 8 32.89 2.02 51.15
CA THR A 8 32.38 2.36 49.82
C THR A 8 31.43 3.56 49.91
N THR A 9 31.75 4.62 49.18
CA THR A 9 30.81 5.74 48.95
C THR A 9 29.81 5.30 47.87
N PRO A 10 28.50 5.26 48.11
CA PRO A 10 27.53 5.02 47.05
C PRO A 10 27.45 6.27 46.16
N VAL A 11 27.71 6.08 44.86
CA VAL A 11 27.39 7.07 43.82
C VAL A 11 25.88 7.30 43.87
N ALA A 12 25.50 8.55 44.08
CA ALA A 12 24.12 8.99 44.11
C ALA A 12 23.41 8.54 42.83
N ALA A 13 22.28 7.85 42.99
CA ALA A 13 21.36 7.61 41.90
C ALA A 13 20.90 8.96 41.36
N GLU A 14 21.14 9.21 40.07
CA GLU A 14 20.49 10.31 39.35
C GLU A 14 18.99 10.19 39.56
N ALA A 15 18.40 11.25 40.09
CA ALA A 15 16.96 11.39 40.20
C ALA A 15 16.36 11.28 38.79
N PRO A 16 15.21 10.59 38.62
CA PRO A 16 14.52 10.59 37.35
C PRO A 16 14.18 12.04 37.00
N GLU A 17 14.68 12.51 35.85
CA GLU A 17 14.34 13.80 35.28
C GLU A 17 12.82 13.87 35.14
N GLU A 18 12.20 14.72 35.96
CA GLU A 18 10.76 14.92 36.00
C GLU A 18 10.38 15.62 34.69
N VAL A 19 9.95 14.83 33.70
CA VAL A 19 9.39 15.36 32.46
C VAL A 19 8.16 16.20 32.81
N GLU A 20 8.32 17.53 32.83
CA GLU A 20 7.21 18.45 33.06
C GLU A 20 6.06 18.06 32.13
N ALA A 21 4.94 17.65 32.73
CA ALA A 21 3.74 17.33 31.99
C ALA A 21 3.34 18.56 31.19
N SER A 22 3.35 18.43 29.86
CA SER A 22 2.90 19.48 28.95
C SER A 22 1.53 19.99 29.39
N ALA A 23 1.38 21.30 29.57
CA ALA A 23 0.11 21.91 29.96
C ALA A 23 -1.02 21.41 29.04
N ASP A 24 -2.08 20.84 29.62
CA ASP A 24 -3.25 20.39 28.88
C ASP A 24 -4.04 21.61 28.40
N VAL A 25 -3.74 22.06 27.19
CA VAL A 25 -4.37 23.24 26.59
C VAL A 25 -5.76 22.85 26.10
N HIS A 26 -6.80 23.30 26.83
CA HIS A 26 -8.19 23.13 26.44
C HIS A 26 -8.60 24.15 25.36
N PHE A 27 -9.26 23.66 24.31
CA PHE A 27 -9.83 24.49 23.23
C PHE A 27 -11.35 24.33 23.19
N GLU A 28 -12.07 25.45 23.17
CA GLU A 28 -13.53 25.43 22.94
C GLU A 28 -13.84 25.06 21.47
N PRO A 29 -14.70 24.05 21.22
CA PRO A 29 -15.05 23.67 19.85
C PRO A 29 -15.81 24.78 19.12
N LEU A 30 -15.29 25.21 17.97
CA LEU A 30 -15.96 26.20 17.11
C LEU A 30 -17.26 25.68 16.47
N VAL A 31 -17.35 24.36 16.28
CA VAL A 31 -18.48 23.70 15.63
C VAL A 31 -18.79 22.38 16.34
N LYS A 32 -20.08 22.15 16.62
CA LYS A 32 -20.58 20.85 17.07
C LYS A 32 -21.10 20.08 15.86
N LEU A 33 -20.45 18.97 15.53
CA LEU A 33 -20.89 18.07 14.47
C LEU A 33 -21.85 17.04 15.05
N GLU A 34 -22.93 16.76 14.32
CA GLU A 34 -23.81 15.63 14.63
C GLU A 34 -23.20 14.34 14.08
N GLU A 35 -23.40 13.23 14.78
CA GLU A 35 -23.00 11.92 14.29
C GLU A 35 -23.88 11.54 13.08
N VAL A 36 -23.24 11.25 11.96
CA VAL A 36 -23.91 10.89 10.71
C VAL A 36 -23.60 9.44 10.39
N GLU A 37 -24.64 8.66 10.05
CA GLU A 37 -24.47 7.30 9.54
C GLU A 37 -23.77 7.36 8.17
N VAL A 38 -22.55 6.82 8.10
CA VAL A 38 -21.76 6.77 6.87
C VAL A 38 -21.98 5.42 6.18
N LYS A 39 -22.49 5.45 4.95
CA LYS A 39 -22.62 4.26 4.10
C LYS A 39 -21.39 4.10 3.21
N THR A 40 -20.98 2.86 2.99
CA THR A 40 -19.81 2.53 2.17
C THR A 40 -20.14 2.49 0.68
N LEU A 41 -21.41 2.27 0.35
CA LEU A 41 -21.90 2.00 -1.01
C LEU A 41 -21.27 0.74 -1.62
N GLU A 42 -20.96 -0.23 -0.75
CA GLU A 42 -20.44 -1.57 -1.07
C GLU A 42 -21.42 -2.67 -0.57
N GLU A 43 -22.56 -2.30 0.02
CA GLU A 43 -23.48 -3.22 0.73
C GLU A 43 -24.20 -4.20 -0.22
N ASP A 44 -24.42 -3.79 -1.48
CA ASP A 44 -25.01 -4.60 -2.55
C ASP A 44 -23.98 -5.46 -3.30
N GLU A 45 -22.76 -5.55 -2.79
CA GLU A 45 -21.66 -6.26 -3.45
C GLU A 45 -21.01 -7.30 -2.54
N THR A 46 -20.42 -8.32 -3.15
CA THR A 46 -19.69 -9.39 -2.47
C THR A 46 -18.23 -9.40 -2.95
N PRO A 47 -17.23 -9.35 -2.04
CA PRO A 47 -15.84 -9.42 -2.45
C PRO A 47 -15.49 -10.83 -2.93
N VAL A 48 -15.18 -10.99 -4.21
CA VAL A 48 -14.71 -12.27 -4.79
C VAL A 48 -13.19 -12.42 -4.71
N PHE A 49 -12.51 -11.31 -4.41
CA PHE A 49 -11.09 -11.24 -4.17
C PHE A 49 -10.77 -10.07 -3.25
N LYS A 50 -9.84 -10.26 -2.30
CA LYS A 50 -9.32 -9.20 -1.44
C LYS A 50 -7.85 -9.48 -1.16
N MET A 51 -6.98 -8.49 -1.39
CA MET A 51 -5.56 -8.63 -1.09
C MET A 51 -4.86 -7.29 -0.91
N ARG A 52 -3.83 -7.28 -0.08
CA ARG A 52 -2.93 -6.15 0.10
C ARG A 52 -2.14 -5.85 -1.16
N ALA A 53 -2.11 -4.58 -1.59
CA ALA A 53 -1.38 -4.13 -2.77
C ALA A 53 -0.88 -2.69 -2.65
N LYS A 54 0.05 -2.33 -3.54
CA LYS A 54 0.43 -0.94 -3.83
C LYS A 54 0.04 -0.61 -5.28
N LEU A 55 -0.69 0.47 -5.47
CA LEU A 55 -1.17 0.96 -6.75
C LEU A 55 -0.37 2.18 -7.18
N PHE A 56 0.00 2.21 -8.45
CA PHE A 56 0.67 3.29 -9.13
C PHE A 56 -0.17 3.74 -10.32
N ARG A 57 0.04 4.99 -10.69
CA ARG A 57 -0.51 5.59 -11.90
C ARG A 57 0.64 6.17 -12.72
N PHE A 58 0.59 5.98 -14.02
CA PHE A 58 1.55 6.60 -14.92
C PHE A 58 1.18 8.07 -15.18
N SER A 59 2.08 8.98 -14.87
CA SER A 59 1.97 10.39 -15.25
C SER A 59 2.46 10.56 -16.68
N LYS A 60 1.55 10.80 -17.64
CA LYS A 60 1.94 11.08 -19.03
C LYS A 60 2.83 12.33 -19.18
N PRO A 61 2.56 13.46 -18.49
CA PRO A 61 3.42 14.65 -18.58
C PRO A 61 4.85 14.40 -18.13
N ASP A 62 5.03 13.65 -17.03
CA ASP A 62 6.34 13.42 -16.42
C ASP A 62 6.99 12.11 -16.92
N SER A 63 6.25 11.30 -17.67
CA SER A 63 6.64 9.96 -18.13
C SER A 63 7.15 9.05 -16.99
N GLU A 64 6.51 9.12 -15.82
CA GLU A 64 6.94 8.39 -14.63
C GLU A 64 5.77 7.71 -13.89
N TRP A 65 6.10 6.70 -13.07
CA TRP A 65 5.14 6.05 -12.19
C TRP A 65 5.03 6.80 -10.85
N LYS A 66 3.84 7.31 -10.54
CA LYS A 66 3.52 7.94 -9.25
C LYS A 66 2.72 6.97 -8.38
N GLU A 67 3.07 6.89 -7.10
CA GLU A 67 2.27 6.12 -6.15
C GLU A 67 0.87 6.75 -6.06
N ARG A 68 -0.17 5.91 -6.26
CA ARG A 68 -1.57 6.33 -6.17
C ARG A 68 -2.15 5.95 -4.82
N GLY A 69 -1.80 4.80 -4.27
CA GLY A 69 -2.24 4.36 -2.95
C GLY A 69 -1.70 3.00 -2.53
N THR A 70 -1.68 2.75 -1.23
CA THR A 70 -1.37 1.45 -0.62
C THR A 70 -2.53 1.04 0.26
N GLY A 71 -2.99 -0.21 0.14
CA GLY A 71 -4.17 -0.71 0.83
C GLY A 71 -4.67 -2.04 0.29
N ASP A 72 -5.90 -2.41 0.62
CA ASP A 72 -6.52 -3.64 0.11
C ASP A 72 -7.23 -3.37 -1.22
N VAL A 73 -6.83 -4.09 -2.27
CA VAL A 73 -7.59 -4.16 -3.52
C VAL A 73 -8.68 -5.22 -3.37
N LYS A 74 -9.90 -4.87 -3.78
CA LYS A 74 -11.05 -5.76 -3.82
C LYS A 74 -11.55 -5.89 -5.26
N LEU A 75 -11.94 -7.10 -5.64
CA LEU A 75 -12.84 -7.31 -6.78
C LEU A 75 -14.24 -7.55 -6.21
N LEU A 76 -15.17 -6.66 -6.51
CA LEU A 76 -16.51 -6.64 -5.91
C LEU A 76 -17.54 -7.06 -6.96
N LEU A 77 -18.22 -8.17 -6.71
CA LEU A 77 -19.34 -8.68 -7.53
C LEU A 77 -20.65 -8.09 -7.02
N HIS A 78 -21.36 -7.36 -7.87
CA HIS A 78 -22.62 -6.75 -7.50
C HIS A 78 -23.77 -7.77 -7.58
N LYS A 79 -24.60 -7.84 -6.53
CA LYS A 79 -25.58 -8.91 -6.31
C LYS A 79 -26.71 -8.98 -7.35
N LYS A 80 -27.13 -7.82 -7.89
CA LYS A 80 -28.28 -7.73 -8.83
C LYS A 80 -27.90 -7.78 -10.31
N ASN A 81 -26.88 -7.03 -10.72
CA ASN A 81 -26.45 -6.96 -12.12
C ASN A 81 -25.31 -7.93 -12.44
N HIS A 82 -24.78 -8.65 -11.43
CA HIS A 82 -23.69 -9.62 -11.55
C HIS A 82 -22.40 -9.09 -12.19
N THR A 83 -22.18 -7.77 -12.19
CA THR A 83 -20.94 -7.18 -12.71
C THR A 83 -19.89 -7.06 -11.62
N VAL A 84 -18.62 -7.07 -12.03
CA VAL A 84 -17.46 -6.96 -11.14
C VAL A 84 -16.71 -5.66 -11.36
N ARG A 85 -16.44 -4.93 -10.28
CA ARG A 85 -15.59 -3.73 -10.27
C ARG A 85 -14.32 -3.94 -9.44
N VAL A 86 -13.28 -3.17 -9.76
CA VAL A 86 -12.11 -2.99 -8.91
C VAL A 86 -12.42 -1.85 -7.94
N LEU A 87 -12.21 -2.08 -6.65
CA LEU A 87 -12.24 -1.05 -5.62
C LEU A 87 -11.01 -1.17 -4.73
N MET A 88 -10.29 -0.06 -4.52
CA MET A 88 -9.15 -0.01 -3.61
C MET A 88 -9.19 1.27 -2.79
N ARG A 89 -8.94 1.14 -1.48
CA ARG A 89 -8.88 2.26 -0.53
C ARG A 89 -7.50 2.34 0.08
N ARG A 90 -7.05 3.56 0.38
CA ARG A 90 -5.78 3.81 1.08
C ARG A 90 -5.93 3.49 2.56
N ASP A 91 -4.86 2.98 3.15
CA ASP A 91 -4.80 2.81 4.60
C ASP A 91 -4.99 4.11 5.35
N LYS A 92 -5.53 4.01 6.57
CA LYS A 92 -5.75 5.09 7.54
C LYS A 92 -6.77 6.14 7.07
N THR A 93 -6.60 6.69 5.88
CA THR A 93 -7.48 7.72 5.29
C THR A 93 -8.76 7.15 4.68
N LEU A 94 -8.78 5.86 4.34
CA LEU A 94 -9.90 5.15 3.69
C LEU A 94 -10.37 5.78 2.36
N LYS A 95 -9.59 6.73 1.82
CA LYS A 95 -9.85 7.38 0.53
C LYS A 95 -9.69 6.38 -0.59
N ILE A 96 -10.62 6.39 -1.53
CA ILE A 96 -10.59 5.56 -2.73
C ILE A 96 -9.36 5.96 -3.58
N CYS A 97 -8.65 4.97 -4.11
CA CYS A 97 -7.51 5.16 -5.02
C CYS A 97 -7.65 4.40 -6.34
N ALA A 98 -8.62 3.48 -6.45
CA ALA A 98 -9.12 2.93 -7.71
C ALA A 98 -10.60 2.59 -7.53
N ASN A 99 -11.41 2.93 -8.54
CA ASN A 99 -12.82 2.56 -8.64
C ASN A 99 -13.22 2.56 -10.11
N HIS A 100 -13.28 1.37 -10.71
CA HIS A 100 -13.67 1.20 -12.11
C HIS A 100 -14.25 -0.20 -12.34
N LEU A 101 -15.15 -0.28 -13.32
CA LEU A 101 -15.67 -1.57 -13.80
C LEU A 101 -14.58 -2.32 -14.56
N ILE A 102 -14.53 -3.66 -14.43
CA ILE A 102 -13.67 -4.47 -15.30
C ILE A 102 -14.35 -4.60 -16.66
N THR A 103 -13.70 -4.11 -17.71
CA THR A 103 -14.23 -4.14 -19.09
C THR A 103 -13.47 -5.15 -19.96
N GLU A 104 -14.09 -5.56 -21.06
CA GLU A 104 -13.57 -6.59 -21.99
C GLU A 104 -12.20 -6.26 -22.58
N ASP A 105 -11.92 -4.97 -22.78
CA ASP A 105 -10.68 -4.43 -23.33
C ASP A 105 -9.53 -4.36 -22.31
N MET A 106 -9.79 -4.61 -21.02
CA MET A 106 -8.74 -4.61 -20.00
C MET A 106 -7.87 -5.86 -20.07
N MET A 107 -6.59 -5.65 -20.40
CA MET A 107 -5.57 -6.69 -20.43
C MET A 107 -4.46 -6.37 -19.42
N LEU A 108 -4.19 -7.33 -18.51
CA LEU A 108 -3.06 -7.25 -17.59
C LEU A 108 -1.76 -7.62 -18.31
N SER A 109 -0.89 -6.65 -18.49
CA SER A 109 0.46 -6.82 -19.04
C SER A 109 1.50 -6.89 -17.93
N PRO A 110 2.54 -7.75 -18.05
CA PRO A 110 3.63 -7.78 -17.08
C PRO A 110 4.39 -6.45 -17.09
N ASN A 111 4.86 -6.00 -15.93
CA ASN A 111 5.76 -4.86 -15.85
C ASN A 111 7.22 -5.32 -16.03
N ILE A 112 8.01 -4.59 -16.82
CA ILE A 112 9.41 -4.94 -17.08
C ILE A 112 10.18 -4.93 -15.75
N GLY A 113 10.93 -6.01 -15.48
CA GLY A 113 11.70 -6.14 -14.25
C GLY A 113 10.89 -6.44 -12.99
N SER A 114 9.60 -6.82 -13.10
CA SER A 114 8.80 -7.24 -11.95
C SER A 114 7.86 -8.40 -12.26
N GLU A 115 8.07 -9.54 -11.60
CA GLU A 115 7.18 -10.70 -11.64
C GLU A 115 5.93 -10.57 -10.76
N ARG A 116 5.91 -9.55 -9.88
CA ARG A 116 4.85 -9.30 -8.90
C ARG A 116 4.00 -8.08 -9.22
N SER A 117 4.08 -7.57 -10.45
CA SER A 117 3.36 -6.38 -10.87
C SER A 117 2.64 -6.56 -12.20
N TRP A 118 1.44 -5.98 -12.31
CA TRP A 118 0.65 -5.93 -13.54
C TRP A 118 0.31 -4.50 -13.92
N VAL A 119 0.22 -4.23 -15.21
CA VAL A 119 -0.16 -2.93 -15.79
C VAL A 119 -1.40 -3.10 -16.66
N TRP A 120 -2.35 -2.16 -16.57
CA TRP A 120 -3.51 -2.12 -17.47
C TRP A 120 -4.02 -0.69 -17.68
N ASN A 121 -4.68 -0.48 -18.82
CA ASN A 121 -5.38 0.76 -19.13
C ASN A 121 -6.80 0.71 -18.57
N VAL A 122 -7.25 1.84 -18.03
CA VAL A 122 -8.61 2.06 -17.56
C VAL A 122 -9.17 3.28 -18.29
N ALA A 123 -10.29 3.11 -18.99
CA ALA A 123 -10.91 4.21 -19.73
C ALA A 123 -11.60 5.23 -18.80
N ALA A 124 -12.20 4.75 -17.70
CA ALA A 124 -13.01 5.55 -16.80
C ALA A 124 -12.85 5.08 -15.33
N ASP A 125 -11.77 5.50 -14.67
CA ASP A 125 -11.63 5.40 -13.22
C ASP A 125 -12.26 6.61 -12.53
N ILE A 126 -13.06 6.39 -11.50
CA ILE A 126 -13.80 7.43 -10.78
C ILE A 126 -13.30 7.63 -9.34
N ALA A 127 -12.05 7.25 -9.02
CA ALA A 127 -11.52 7.37 -7.66
C ALA A 127 -11.45 8.83 -7.16
N ASP A 128 -11.34 9.81 -8.06
CA ASP A 128 -11.31 11.24 -7.74
C ASP A 128 -12.68 11.92 -7.90
N GLY A 129 -13.77 11.17 -8.11
CA GLY A 129 -15.13 11.68 -8.30
C GLY A 129 -15.56 11.91 -9.75
N GLU A 130 -14.62 12.04 -10.68
CA GLU A 130 -14.89 12.19 -12.12
C GLU A 130 -14.25 11.04 -12.93
N PRO A 131 -14.87 10.58 -14.03
CA PRO A 131 -14.27 9.56 -14.89
C PRO A 131 -12.98 10.06 -15.55
N LYS A 132 -11.87 9.36 -15.30
CA LYS A 132 -10.57 9.66 -15.89
C LYS A 132 -9.97 8.42 -16.55
N GLN A 133 -9.32 8.63 -17.70
CA GLN A 133 -8.50 7.60 -18.31
C GLN A 133 -7.18 7.50 -17.55
N GLU A 134 -6.84 6.30 -17.10
CA GLU A 134 -5.66 6.03 -16.27
C GLU A 134 -4.89 4.84 -16.82
N LEU A 135 -3.56 4.91 -16.75
CA LEU A 135 -2.69 3.75 -16.92
C LEU A 135 -2.20 3.35 -15.53
N LEU A 136 -2.72 2.22 -15.04
CA LEU A 136 -2.49 1.77 -13.67
C LEU A 136 -1.48 0.63 -13.64
N ALA A 137 -0.67 0.61 -12.60
CA ALA A 137 0.14 -0.55 -12.25
C ALA A 137 -0.14 -0.97 -10.82
N ILE A 138 -0.35 -2.25 -10.59
CA ILE A 138 -0.49 -2.82 -9.26
C ILE A 138 0.71 -3.69 -8.94
N ARG A 139 1.21 -3.58 -7.72
CA ARG A 139 2.31 -4.39 -7.19
C ARG A 139 1.83 -5.14 -5.96
N LEU A 140 2.03 -6.46 -5.98
CA LEU A 140 1.64 -7.37 -4.93
C LEU A 140 2.88 -7.78 -4.11
N ALA A 141 2.64 -8.47 -2.99
CA ALA A 141 3.72 -8.87 -2.07
C ALA A 141 4.74 -9.81 -2.74
N ASN A 142 4.26 -10.81 -3.48
CA ASN A 142 5.06 -11.83 -4.15
C ASN A 142 4.45 -12.21 -5.51
N ALA A 143 5.16 -13.05 -6.27
CA ALA A 143 4.75 -13.49 -7.61
C ALA A 143 3.45 -14.31 -7.59
N ASP A 144 3.29 -15.20 -6.63
CA ASP A 144 2.09 -16.07 -6.51
C ASP A 144 0.82 -15.24 -6.31
N ASN A 145 0.89 -14.24 -5.43
CA ASN A 145 -0.19 -13.29 -5.20
C ASN A 145 -0.51 -12.50 -6.47
N ALA A 146 0.51 -12.09 -7.23
CA ALA A 146 0.28 -11.43 -8.52
C ALA A 146 -0.40 -12.36 -9.52
N GLN A 147 -0.02 -13.63 -9.62
CA GLN A 147 -0.71 -14.59 -10.50
C GLN A 147 -2.15 -14.85 -10.07
N LEU A 148 -2.41 -14.96 -8.76
CA LEU A 148 -3.76 -15.11 -8.23
C LEU A 148 -4.64 -13.90 -8.55
N PHE A 149 -4.11 -12.69 -8.39
CA PHE A 149 -4.80 -11.47 -8.81
C PHE A 149 -5.12 -11.51 -10.31
N LYS A 150 -4.14 -11.86 -11.15
CA LYS A 150 -4.35 -11.95 -12.60
C LYS A 150 -5.42 -12.96 -12.98
N LYS A 151 -5.41 -14.14 -12.35
CA LYS A 151 -6.43 -15.18 -12.54
C LYS A 151 -7.82 -14.64 -12.21
N LYS A 152 -7.98 -14.08 -11.00
CA LYS A 152 -9.26 -13.54 -10.52
C LYS A 152 -9.76 -12.35 -11.33
N PHE A 153 -8.86 -11.50 -11.78
CA PHE A 153 -9.18 -10.38 -12.67
C PHE A 153 -9.70 -10.88 -14.03
N ASN A 154 -9.06 -11.90 -14.60
CA ASN A 154 -9.51 -12.50 -15.87
C ASN A 154 -10.86 -13.22 -15.73
N GLU A 155 -11.07 -13.99 -14.66
CA GLU A 155 -12.38 -14.60 -14.36
C GLU A 155 -13.49 -13.53 -14.25
N ALA A 156 -13.19 -12.42 -13.56
CA ALA A 156 -14.11 -11.30 -13.44
C ALA A 156 -14.37 -10.58 -14.78
N ARG A 157 -13.34 -10.43 -15.62
CA ARG A 157 -13.49 -9.90 -16.99
C ARG A 157 -14.41 -10.79 -17.82
N GLU A 158 -14.19 -12.09 -17.81
CA GLU A 158 -15.01 -13.07 -18.55
C GLU A 158 -16.46 -13.05 -18.06
N ASN A 159 -16.68 -13.01 -16.75
CA ASN A 159 -18.00 -12.83 -16.17
C ASN A 159 -18.70 -11.56 -16.68
N ASN A 160 -18.02 -10.42 -16.64
CA ASN A 160 -18.61 -9.16 -17.11
C ASN A 160 -18.95 -9.19 -18.61
N VAL A 161 -18.15 -9.89 -19.42
CA VAL A 161 -18.45 -10.12 -20.84
C VAL A 161 -19.72 -10.94 -21.01
N LYS A 162 -19.87 -12.06 -20.28
CA LYS A 162 -21.08 -12.89 -20.29
C LYS A 162 -22.33 -12.11 -19.89
N VAL A 163 -22.25 -11.41 -18.75
CA VAL A 163 -23.34 -10.58 -18.24
C VAL A 163 -23.73 -9.49 -19.24
N LYS A 164 -22.77 -8.83 -19.87
CA LYS A 164 -23.03 -7.83 -20.92
C LYS A 164 -23.74 -8.42 -22.14
N ARG A 165 -23.51 -9.69 -22.46
CA ARG A 165 -24.16 -10.44 -23.56
C ARG A 165 -25.52 -11.04 -23.15
N GLY A 166 -25.92 -10.93 -21.88
CA GLY A 166 -27.15 -11.52 -21.36
C GLY A 166 -27.04 -13.04 -21.10
N GLU A 167 -25.83 -13.56 -21.00
CA GLU A 167 -25.56 -14.96 -20.64
C GLU A 167 -25.50 -15.13 -19.11
N ASP A 168 -25.60 -16.39 -18.65
CA ASP A 168 -25.53 -16.70 -17.23
C ASP A 168 -24.16 -16.30 -16.61
N PRO A 169 -24.17 -15.65 -15.44
CA PRO A 169 -22.95 -15.23 -14.76
C PRO A 169 -22.12 -16.42 -14.27
N LEU A 170 -20.81 -16.22 -14.12
CA LEU A 170 -19.92 -17.21 -13.52
C LEU A 170 -20.11 -17.26 -12.01
N ASP A 171 -19.93 -18.45 -11.42
CA ASP A 171 -19.81 -18.56 -9.97
C ASP A 171 -18.40 -18.14 -9.52
N LEU A 172 -18.29 -16.89 -9.08
CA LEU A 172 -17.04 -16.28 -8.60
C LEU A 172 -16.87 -16.38 -7.07
N THR A 173 -17.83 -16.95 -6.34
CA THR A 173 -17.90 -16.85 -4.87
C THR A 173 -17.08 -17.89 -4.12
N SER A 174 -16.57 -18.90 -4.81
CA SER A 174 -15.93 -20.11 -4.25
C SER A 174 -14.53 -19.92 -3.64
N SER A 175 -13.93 -18.71 -3.63
CA SER A 175 -12.47 -18.54 -3.44
C SER A 175 -12.02 -17.60 -2.31
N ILE A 176 -12.88 -17.23 -1.36
CA ILE A 176 -12.51 -16.28 -0.29
C ILE A 176 -11.64 -16.92 0.82
N THR A 177 -11.48 -18.26 0.86
CA THR A 177 -11.10 -18.96 2.10
C THR A 177 -9.60 -19.15 2.40
N GLU A 178 -8.63 -18.76 1.57
CA GLU A 178 -7.23 -19.23 1.81
C GLU A 178 -6.12 -18.18 1.98
N ALA A 179 -6.34 -16.88 1.82
CA ALA A 179 -5.22 -15.91 1.81
C ALA A 179 -5.18 -14.88 2.97
N GLY A 180 -6.16 -14.86 3.88
CA GLY A 180 -6.38 -13.70 4.78
C GLY A 180 -5.92 -13.82 6.25
N THR A 181 -5.69 -15.00 6.80
CA THR A 181 -5.73 -15.18 8.28
C THR A 181 -4.39 -15.39 8.98
N LYS A 182 -3.24 -15.13 8.35
CA LYS A 182 -1.91 -15.43 8.97
C LYS A 182 -0.96 -14.25 9.18
N GLN A 183 -1.40 -13.00 9.08
CA GLN A 183 -0.54 -11.86 9.40
C GLN A 183 -1.26 -10.81 10.24
N GLU A 184 -1.57 -11.19 11.48
CA GLU A 184 -1.95 -10.22 12.51
C GLU A 184 -1.28 -10.61 13.85
N GLU A 185 0.06 -10.68 13.85
CA GLU A 185 0.87 -10.44 15.04
C GLU A 185 2.36 -10.33 14.65
N ALA A 186 2.81 -9.10 14.38
CA ALA A 186 4.20 -8.67 14.58
C ALA A 186 4.28 -7.15 14.35
N ALA A 187 4.18 -6.38 15.44
CA ALA A 187 4.56 -4.97 15.45
C ALA A 187 6.07 -4.81 15.20
N PRO A 188 6.54 -3.82 14.41
CA PRO A 188 7.96 -3.71 14.08
C PRO A 188 8.72 -2.93 15.16
N LYS A 189 9.66 -3.58 15.85
CA LYS A 189 10.80 -2.94 16.51
C LYS A 189 12.08 -3.28 15.75
N LYS A 190 12.60 -2.33 14.98
CA LYS A 190 14.02 -1.90 14.91
C LYS A 190 14.26 -1.12 13.62
N ALA A 191 14.33 0.19 13.78
CA ALA A 191 15.00 1.10 12.87
C ALA A 191 16.41 1.32 13.43
N GLU A 192 17.39 0.52 13.02
CA GLU A 192 18.82 0.81 13.24
C GLU A 192 19.68 -0.18 12.45
N GLU A 193 19.80 -0.04 11.12
CA GLU A 193 20.87 -0.73 10.36
C GLU A 193 21.13 -0.15 8.95
N ALA A 194 20.69 1.08 8.67
CA ALA A 194 20.87 1.73 7.35
C ALA A 194 21.86 2.91 7.37
N LYS A 195 22.92 2.85 8.19
CA LYS A 195 23.93 3.93 8.28
C LYS A 195 25.37 3.54 7.95
N THR A 196 25.61 2.37 7.34
CA THR A 196 26.98 1.88 7.12
C THR A 196 27.40 1.74 5.66
N GLU A 197 26.54 2.02 4.68
CA GLU A 197 26.91 1.91 3.25
C GLU A 197 27.19 3.24 2.52
N GLU A 198 26.94 4.40 3.13
CA GLU A 198 27.23 5.70 2.49
C GLU A 198 28.67 6.22 2.68
N LYS A 199 29.53 5.54 3.46
CA LYS A 199 30.92 5.98 3.68
C LYS A 199 32.00 5.31 2.82
N LYS A 200 31.65 4.40 1.91
CA LYS A 200 32.65 3.69 1.07
C LYS A 200 32.71 4.15 -0.39
N ALA A 201 31.90 5.13 -0.79
CA ALA A 201 31.89 5.64 -2.17
C ALA A 201 32.65 6.96 -2.36
N GLU A 202 33.12 7.60 -1.27
CA GLU A 202 33.79 8.91 -1.35
C GLU A 202 35.33 8.84 -1.29
N GLU A 203 35.92 7.72 -0.85
CA GLU A 203 37.39 7.55 -0.81
C GLU A 203 38.00 7.07 -2.14
N THR A 204 37.22 6.62 -3.12
CA THR A 204 37.78 6.16 -4.42
C THR A 204 37.86 7.24 -5.50
N LYS A 205 37.39 8.47 -5.25
CA LYS A 205 37.52 9.60 -6.21
C LYS A 205 38.61 10.63 -5.86
N ALA A 206 39.29 10.47 -4.72
CA ALA A 206 40.37 11.38 -4.33
C ALA A 206 41.76 10.95 -4.84
N ASP A 207 41.97 9.66 -5.16
CA ASP A 207 43.28 9.14 -5.58
C ASP A 207 43.53 9.24 -7.10
N GLU A 208 42.48 9.34 -7.93
CA GLU A 208 42.68 9.42 -9.39
C GLU A 208 43.02 10.83 -9.89
N LYS A 209 42.84 11.87 -9.05
CA LYS A 209 43.15 13.26 -9.42
C LYS A 209 44.56 13.71 -9.04
N LYS A 210 45.37 12.84 -8.42
CA LYS A 210 46.76 13.16 -8.01
C LYS A 210 47.84 12.56 -8.90
N ALA A 211 47.47 11.79 -9.93
CA ALA A 211 48.41 11.19 -10.86
C ALA A 211 48.58 11.95 -12.19
N GLU A 212 47.71 12.91 -12.52
CA GLU A 212 47.78 13.64 -13.80
C GLU A 212 48.56 14.98 -13.72
N GLU A 213 48.95 15.44 -12.53
CA GLU A 213 49.68 16.70 -12.34
C GLU A 213 51.20 16.49 -12.05
N ALA A 214 51.73 15.29 -12.31
CA ALA A 214 53.15 14.97 -12.17
C ALA A 214 53.87 14.68 -13.51
N THR A 215 53.20 14.89 -14.64
CA THR A 215 53.80 14.83 -15.98
C THR A 215 53.21 15.93 -16.87
N ALA A 216 53.52 17.18 -16.52
CA ALA A 216 53.50 18.34 -17.41
C ALA A 216 54.61 19.30 -16.98
#